data_AF-A0A6N8FRC0-F1
#
_entry.id   AF-A0A6N8FRC0-F1
#
_cell.length_a   1.000
_cell.length_b   1.000
_cell.length_c   1.000
_cell.angle_alpha   90.00
_cell.angle_beta   90.00
_cell.angle_gamma   90.00
#
_symmetry.space_group_name_H-M   'P 1'
#
loop_
_entity.id
_entity.type
_entity.pdbx_description
1 polymer ?
#
loop_
_entity_poly.entity_id
_entity_poly.type
_entity_poly.pdbx_seq_one_letter_code
_entity_poly.pdbx_strand_id
1 'polypeptide(L)'
;MEETISLNALNALVEKKIKKKILIKLIWNENEKITLFITPNMKINSFIYDDKEGYLFYDMEGNLVKNSIPCILTEDKLEDGKINIEKIKNNSLLVNNQPLSNEDIVFLKEYHT
;
A
#
# COMPACT_ATOMS: atom_id res chain seq x y z
N MET A 1 20.20 -5.70 11.97
CA MET A 1 19.99 -6.17 10.60
C MET A 1 18.56 -5.77 10.27
N GLU A 2 18.37 -4.80 9.40
CA GLU A 2 17.02 -4.37 9.03
C GLU A 2 16.36 -5.48 8.21
N GLU A 3 15.19 -5.90 8.65
CA GLU A 3 14.47 -7.01 8.05
C GLU A 3 13.60 -6.47 6.91
N THR A 4 13.86 -6.93 5.69
CA THR A 4 13.19 -6.42 4.48
C THR A 4 12.37 -7.50 3.81
N ILE A 5 11.22 -7.15 3.25
CA ILE A 5 10.35 -8.04 2.46
C ILE A 5 10.19 -7.53 1.03
N SER A 6 9.84 -8.43 0.10
CA SER A 6 9.59 -8.06 -1.28
C SER A 6 8.22 -7.37 -1.44
N LEU A 7 8.09 -6.50 -2.45
CA LEU A 7 6.79 -5.97 -2.89
C LEU A 7 5.80 -7.07 -3.28
N ASN A 8 6.31 -8.19 -3.82
CA ASN A 8 5.49 -9.36 -4.18
C ASN A 8 4.85 -10.01 -2.95
N ALA A 9 5.58 -10.11 -1.83
CA ALA A 9 5.04 -10.63 -0.57
C ALA A 9 3.87 -9.76 -0.08
N LEU A 10 4.05 -8.44 -0.10
CA LEU A 10 2.96 -7.53 0.26
C LEU A 10 1.79 -7.66 -0.70
N ASN A 11 2.03 -7.74 -2.02
CA ASN A 11 0.97 -7.94 -3.00
C ASN A 11 0.16 -9.21 -2.70
N ALA A 12 0.83 -10.33 -2.43
CA ALA A 12 0.19 -11.60 -2.10
C ALA A 12 -0.66 -11.50 -0.83
N LEU A 13 -0.17 -10.78 0.19
CA LEU A 13 -0.94 -10.53 1.41
C LEU A 13 -2.21 -9.71 1.12
N VAL A 14 -2.08 -8.64 0.32
CA VAL A 14 -3.21 -7.78 -0.05
C VAL A 14 -4.25 -8.59 -0.84
N GLU A 15 -3.83 -9.40 -1.82
CA GLU A 15 -4.72 -10.29 -2.57
C GLU A 15 -5.42 -11.30 -1.63
N LYS A 16 -4.68 -11.90 -0.69
CA LYS A 16 -5.22 -12.85 0.30
C LYS A 16 -6.31 -12.22 1.16
N LYS A 17 -6.10 -11.00 1.67
CA LYS A 17 -7.07 -10.32 2.55
C LYS A 17 -8.31 -9.85 1.79
N ILE A 18 -8.15 -9.39 0.56
CA ILE A 18 -9.24 -8.77 -0.21
C ILE A 18 -9.98 -9.79 -1.07
N LYS A 19 -9.38 -10.97 -1.30
CA LYS A 19 -9.91 -12.05 -2.14
C LYS A 19 -10.17 -11.58 -3.58
N LYS A 20 -9.35 -10.65 -4.06
CA LYS A 20 -9.40 -10.08 -5.42
C LYS A 20 -7.99 -9.93 -5.95
N LYS A 21 -7.86 -9.90 -7.29
CA LYS A 21 -6.61 -9.51 -7.94
C LYS A 21 -6.28 -8.06 -7.66
N ILE A 22 -4.99 -7.79 -7.50
CA ILE A 22 -4.46 -6.48 -7.17
C ILE A 22 -3.47 -6.04 -8.25
N LEU A 23 -3.56 -4.77 -8.61
CA LEU A 23 -2.61 -4.07 -9.46
C LEU A 23 -1.75 -3.17 -8.56
N ILE A 24 -0.45 -3.16 -8.83
CA ILE A 24 0.48 -2.23 -8.21
C ILE A 24 0.60 -1.02 -9.13
N LYS A 25 0.25 0.17 -8.62
CA LYS A 25 0.38 1.43 -9.33
C LYS A 25 1.27 2.38 -8.56
N LEU A 26 2.34 2.85 -9.22
CA LEU A 26 3.15 3.96 -8.73
C LEU A 26 2.53 5.28 -9.19
N ILE A 27 2.46 6.24 -8.26
CA ILE A 27 2.01 7.59 -8.53
C ILE A 27 2.81 8.56 -7.65
N TRP A 28 3.07 9.77 -8.16
CA TRP A 28 3.79 10.79 -7.43
C TRP A 28 3.21 12.17 -7.74
N ASN A 29 3.44 13.11 -6.84
CA ASN A 29 3.24 14.53 -7.05
C ASN A 29 4.58 15.27 -6.81
N GLU A 30 4.54 16.58 -6.63
CA GLU A 30 5.75 17.38 -6.41
C GLU A 30 6.45 17.09 -5.07
N ASN A 31 5.73 16.52 -4.10
CA ASN A 31 6.20 16.34 -2.72
C ASN A 31 6.47 14.88 -2.34
N GLU A 32 5.73 13.93 -2.94
CA GLU A 32 5.74 12.54 -2.50
C GLU A 32 5.53 11.57 -3.66
N LYS A 33 6.15 10.39 -3.53
CA LYS A 33 5.89 9.21 -4.35
C LYS A 33 5.29 8.10 -3.49
N ILE A 34 4.19 7.52 -3.96
CA ILE A 34 3.49 6.44 -3.27
C ILE A 34 3.25 5.25 -4.21
N THR A 35 3.25 4.06 -3.62
CA THR A 35 2.89 2.80 -4.28
C THR A 35 1.52 2.36 -3.79
N LEU A 36 0.57 2.27 -4.71
CA LEU A 36 -0.81 1.89 -4.44
C LEU A 36 -1.06 0.45 -4.87
N PHE A 37 -1.69 -0.30 -3.99
CA PHE A 37 -2.26 -1.61 -4.30
C PHE A 37 -3.74 -1.39 -4.55
N ILE A 38 -4.19 -1.54 -5.79
CA ILE A 38 -5.56 -1.20 -6.21
C ILE A 38 -6.24 -2.38 -6.87
N THR A 39 -7.57 -2.40 -6.82
CA THR A 39 -8.33 -3.37 -7.63
C THR A 39 -8.38 -2.92 -9.10
N PRO A 40 -8.49 -3.83 -10.09
CA PRO A 40 -8.42 -3.49 -11.51
C PRO A 40 -9.40 -2.42 -12.00
N ASN A 41 -10.53 -2.26 -11.33
CA ASN A 41 -11.57 -1.31 -11.73
C ASN A 41 -11.36 0.10 -11.15
N MET A 42 -10.34 0.32 -10.31
CA MET A 42 -10.06 1.61 -9.70
C MET A 42 -9.27 2.50 -10.65
N LYS A 43 -9.86 3.63 -11.05
CA LYS A 43 -9.22 4.65 -11.87
C LYS A 43 -8.69 5.76 -10.96
N ILE A 44 -7.43 5.67 -10.57
CA ILE A 44 -6.75 6.72 -9.80
C ILE A 44 -5.85 7.50 -10.74
N ASN A 45 -5.92 8.82 -10.72
CA ASN A 45 -5.14 9.72 -11.56
C ASN A 45 -4.21 10.63 -10.75
N SER A 46 -4.69 11.14 -9.62
CA SER A 46 -3.93 12.04 -8.74
C SER A 46 -4.28 11.78 -7.27
N PHE A 47 -3.49 12.34 -6.38
CA PHE A 47 -3.73 12.30 -4.94
C PHE A 47 -3.29 13.59 -4.25
N ILE A 48 -3.89 13.89 -3.11
CA ILE A 48 -3.44 14.89 -2.15
C ILE A 48 -3.38 14.25 -0.75
N TYR A 49 -2.56 14.81 0.13
CA TYR A 49 -2.57 14.49 1.55
C TYR A 49 -3.16 15.66 2.32
N ASP A 50 -4.21 15.38 3.09
CA ASP A 50 -4.82 16.32 4.02
C ASP A 50 -4.53 15.86 5.46
N ASP A 51 -4.14 16.77 6.34
CA ASP A 51 -3.76 16.43 7.72
C ASP A 51 -4.92 15.84 8.55
N LYS A 52 -6.18 16.11 8.18
CA LYS A 52 -7.37 15.61 8.88
C LYS A 52 -7.95 14.37 8.21
N GLU A 53 -8.02 14.36 6.88
CA GLU A 53 -8.67 13.28 6.12
C GLU A 53 -7.69 12.21 5.62
N GLY A 54 -6.39 12.49 5.68
CA GLY A 54 -5.33 11.63 5.14
C GLY A 54 -5.25 11.69 3.62
N TYR A 55 -4.93 10.56 2.99
CA TYR A 55 -4.80 10.49 1.54
C TYR A 55 -6.17 10.52 0.85
N LEU A 56 -6.36 11.51 -0.02
CA LEU A 56 -7.51 11.65 -0.90
C LEU A 56 -7.08 11.38 -2.36
N PHE A 57 -7.84 10.55 -3.06
CA PHE A 57 -7.52 10.10 -4.42
C PHE A 57 -8.58 10.57 -5.40
N TYR A 58 -8.15 11.00 -6.59
CA TYR A 58 -9.04 11.50 -7.63
C TYR A 58 -8.89 10.71 -8.93
N ASP A 59 -9.98 10.55 -9.65
CA ASP A 59 -10.00 9.94 -10.98
C ASP A 59 -9.57 10.94 -12.07
N MET A 60 -9.63 10.52 -13.34
CA MET A 60 -9.24 11.36 -14.48
C MET A 60 -10.20 12.54 -14.74
N GLU A 61 -11.41 12.47 -14.20
CA GLU A 61 -12.42 13.54 -14.32
C GLU A 61 -12.32 14.51 -13.14
N GLY A 62 -11.43 14.25 -12.17
CA GLY A 62 -11.28 15.05 -10.96
C GLY A 62 -12.26 14.68 -9.85
N ASN A 63 -12.99 13.57 -9.97
CA ASN A 63 -13.91 13.11 -8.93
C ASN A 63 -13.14 12.36 -7.83
N LEU A 64 -13.56 12.55 -6.58
CA LEU A 64 -13.02 11.81 -5.44
C LEU A 64 -13.36 10.31 -5.57
N VAL A 65 -12.34 9.46 -5.50
CA VAL A 65 -12.48 8.01 -5.48
C VAL A 65 -12.98 7.59 -4.11
N LYS A 66 -14.27 7.22 -4.04
CA LYS A 66 -14.94 6.83 -2.78
C LYS A 66 -14.51 5.46 -2.25
N ASN A 67 -14.00 4.60 -3.11
CA ASN A 67 -13.59 3.26 -2.72
C ASN A 67 -12.24 3.34 -1.99
N SER A 68 -12.15 2.79 -0.79
CA SER A 68 -10.91 2.77 -0.02
C SER A 68 -9.80 2.03 -0.78
N ILE A 69 -8.60 2.60 -0.77
CA ILE A 69 -7.44 1.95 -1.36
C ILE A 69 -7.02 0.77 -0.48
N PRO A 70 -6.93 -0.45 -1.03
CA PRO A 70 -6.46 -1.63 -0.31
C PRO A 70 -5.22 -1.44 0.55
N CYS A 71 -4.18 -0.82 0.02
CA CYS A 71 -2.94 -0.58 0.72
C CYS A 71 -2.20 0.57 0.05
N ILE A 72 -1.70 1.50 0.87
CA ILE A 72 -0.91 2.66 0.45
C ILE A 72 0.46 2.50 1.08
N LEU A 73 1.50 2.37 0.25
CA LEU A 73 2.88 2.26 0.68
C LEU A 73 3.63 3.53 0.28
N THR A 74 4.00 4.31 1.28
CA THR A 74 4.76 5.56 1.15
C THR A 74 6.25 5.26 0.94
N GLU A 75 6.96 6.17 0.28
CA GLU A 75 8.37 5.96 -0.11
C GLU A 75 9.30 5.76 1.09
N ASP A 76 9.01 6.38 2.23
CA ASP A 76 9.80 6.24 3.46
C ASP A 76 9.89 4.79 3.98
N LYS A 77 8.90 3.95 3.63
CA LYS A 77 8.83 2.53 4.01
C LYS A 77 9.65 1.61 3.09
N LEU A 78 10.18 2.15 2.00
CA LEU A 78 11.02 1.44 1.04
C LEU A 78 12.50 1.66 1.34
N GLU A 79 13.29 0.61 1.11
CA GLU A 79 14.74 0.59 1.23
C GLU A 79 15.30 -0.39 0.20
N ASP A 80 16.12 0.12 -0.73
CA ASP A 80 16.67 -0.62 -1.87
C ASP A 80 15.63 -1.44 -2.66
N GLY A 81 14.44 -0.85 -2.87
CA GLY A 81 13.34 -1.49 -3.59
C GLY A 81 12.61 -2.60 -2.83
N LYS A 82 12.94 -2.80 -1.55
CA LYS A 82 12.26 -3.69 -0.62
C LYS A 82 11.53 -2.89 0.46
N ILE A 83 10.63 -3.54 1.17
CA ILE A 83 9.86 -2.91 2.23
C ILE A 83 10.53 -3.21 3.56
N ASN A 84 10.85 -2.18 4.34
CA ASN A 84 11.44 -2.34 5.66
C ASN A 84 10.34 -2.72 6.68
N ILE A 85 10.46 -3.90 7.29
CA ILE A 85 9.46 -4.44 8.22
C ILE A 85 9.25 -3.52 9.43
N GLU A 86 10.32 -2.95 9.98
CA GLU A 86 10.23 -2.10 11.17
C GLU A 86 9.43 -0.82 10.89
N LYS A 87 9.51 -0.31 9.66
CA LYS A 87 8.75 0.87 9.22
C LYS A 87 7.27 0.58 8.96
N ILE A 88 6.88 -0.68 8.73
CA ILE A 88 5.49 -1.08 8.49
C ILE A 88 4.81 -1.75 9.70
N LYS A 89 5.58 -2.06 10.75
CA LYS A 89 5.07 -2.51 12.05
C LYS A 89 4.44 -1.34 12.81
N ASN A 90 3.67 -1.66 13.87
CA ASN A 90 3.01 -0.69 14.75
C ASN A 90 1.92 0.15 14.07
N ASN A 91 1.05 -0.49 13.26
CA ASN A 91 -0.11 0.12 12.61
C ASN A 91 0.19 1.20 11.55
N SER A 92 1.45 1.35 11.12
CA SER A 92 1.88 2.33 10.13
C SER A 92 1.54 1.94 8.68
N LEU A 93 1.35 0.64 8.42
CA LEU A 93 0.81 0.12 7.17
C LEU A 93 -0.55 -0.54 7.42
N LEU A 94 -1.53 -0.13 6.62
CA LEU A 94 -2.87 -0.71 6.63
C LEU A 94 -3.06 -1.54 5.36
N VAL A 95 -3.56 -2.76 5.54
CA VAL A 95 -4.05 -3.61 4.46
C VAL A 95 -5.54 -3.82 4.67
N ASN A 96 -6.32 -3.37 3.68
CA ASN A 96 -7.78 -3.35 3.71
C ASN A 96 -8.33 -2.62 4.95
N ASN A 97 -7.78 -1.43 5.22
CA ASN A 97 -8.09 -0.59 6.39
C ASN A 97 -7.84 -1.26 7.76
N GLN A 98 -7.05 -2.33 7.79
CA GLN A 98 -6.67 -3.03 9.01
C GLN A 98 -5.16 -3.01 9.18
N PRO A 99 -4.65 -2.80 10.40
CA PRO A 99 -3.22 -2.94 10.65
C PRO A 99 -2.75 -4.38 10.41
N LEU A 100 -1.45 -4.54 10.17
CA LEU A 100 -0.84 -5.85 10.08
C LEU A 100 -0.92 -6.57 11.42
N SER A 101 -1.48 -7.79 11.41
CA SER A 101 -1.44 -8.71 12.54
C SER A 101 -0.10 -9.43 12.61
N ASN A 102 0.19 -10.10 13.73
CA ASN A 102 1.39 -10.93 13.85
C ASN A 102 1.42 -12.04 12.80
N GLU A 103 0.27 -12.63 12.46
CA GLU A 103 0.15 -13.65 11.40
C GLU A 103 0.50 -13.07 10.02
N ASP A 104 0.11 -11.82 9.76
CA ASP A 104 0.47 -11.14 8.51
C ASP A 104 1.98 -10.91 8.44
N ILE A 105 2.61 -10.50 9.54
CA ILE A 105 4.06 -10.31 9.60
C ILE A 105 4.81 -11.62 9.36
N VAL A 106 4.36 -12.73 9.97
CA VAL A 106 4.94 -14.06 9.74
C VAL A 106 4.78 -14.46 8.26
N PHE A 107 3.57 -14.30 7.71
CA PHE A 107 3.31 -14.57 6.29
C PHE A 107 4.26 -13.79 5.37
N LEU A 108 4.47 -12.50 5.63
CA LEU A 108 5.34 -11.65 4.80
C LEU A 108 6.81 -12.10 4.85
N LYS A 109 7.27 -12.60 6.00
CA LYS A 109 8.65 -13.09 6.19
C LYS A 109 8.89 -14.43 5.52
N GLU A 110 7.91 -15.32 5.56
CA GLU A 110 7.99 -16.68 5.01
C GLU A 110 7.62 -16.74 3.52
N TYR A 111 7.11 -15.64 2.95
CA TYR A 111 6.73 -15.60 1.54
C TYR A 111 7.97 -15.62 0.64
N HIS A 112 8.23 -16.79 0.07
CA HIS A 112 9.24 -16.98 -0.96
C HIS A 112 8.55 -16.98 -2.33
N THR A 113 9.03 -16.13 -3.25
CA THR A 113 8.62 -16.10 -4.66
C THR A 113 9.76 -16.59 -5.54
#